data_AF-A0A7K0HRE7-F1
#
_entry.id   AF-A0A7K0HRE7-F1
#
_cell.length_a   1.000
_cell.length_b   1.000
_cell.length_c   1.000
_cell.angle_alpha   90.00
_cell.angle_beta   90.00
_cell.angle_gamma   90.00
#
_symmetry.space_group_name_H-M   'P 1'
#
loop_
_entity.id
_entity.type
_entity.pdbx_description
1 polymer ?
#
loop_
_entity_poly.entity_id
_entity_poly.type
_entity_poly.pdbx_seq_one_letter_code
_entity_poly.pdbx_strand_id
1 'polypeptide(L)'
;MNINITFFINPPFLKLINKGFAQKYKISPIFALNIKYLTMNRIIHISLLISTVSLFLISNTGCVEKQGYYNHGEESIISLICDITWAGKKTTDENGSVWQGTYKFNKNGTYTRTNIEIDKQGNKKEANIYGQWSFGDPSFSTIYFGGEHYWDIDELTKNKFSFYDRSGKFGDPFMNREYIELTPYQENNTTN
;
A
#
# COMPACT_ATOMS: atom_id res chain seq x y z
N MET A 1 13.08 10.99 -17.57
CA MET A 1 14.54 11.04 -17.37
C MET A 1 15.10 9.67 -17.77
N ASN A 2 15.54 9.53 -19.03
CA ASN A 2 16.05 8.25 -19.54
C ASN A 2 17.56 8.20 -19.31
N ILE A 3 17.99 7.34 -18.39
CA ILE A 3 19.40 7.07 -18.17
C ILE A 3 19.85 6.10 -19.28
N ASN A 4 20.45 6.64 -20.32
CA ASN A 4 21.14 5.87 -21.35
C ASN A 4 22.49 5.43 -20.76
N ILE A 5 22.59 4.17 -20.33
CA ILE A 5 23.89 3.58 -19.96
C ILE A 5 24.54 3.08 -21.25
N THR A 6 25.29 3.96 -21.90
CA THR A 6 26.15 3.58 -23.03
C THR A 6 27.38 2.88 -22.46
N PHE A 7 27.42 1.55 -22.53
CA PHE A 7 28.65 0.81 -22.28
C PHE A 7 29.67 1.15 -23.36
N PHE A 8 30.66 1.98 -23.02
CA PHE A 8 31.85 2.21 -23.84
C PHE A 8 32.68 0.93 -23.88
N ILE A 9 32.39 0.07 -24.86
CA ILE A 9 33.34 -0.96 -25.26
C ILE A 9 34.14 -0.38 -26.42
N ASN A 10 35.40 -0.03 -26.13
CA ASN A 10 36.33 0.58 -27.07
C ASN A 10 36.52 -0.32 -28.33
N PRO A 11 36.06 0.09 -29.53
CA PRO A 11 36.10 -0.74 -30.75
C PRO A 11 37.47 -1.30 -31.18
N PRO A 12 38.63 -0.63 -30.94
CA PRO A 12 39.95 -1.15 -31.29
C PRO A 12 40.35 -2.39 -30.49
N PHE A 13 39.86 -2.53 -29.25
CA PHE A 13 40.26 -3.63 -28.35
C PHE A 13 39.64 -4.96 -28.80
N LEU A 14 38.39 -4.94 -29.28
CA LEU A 14 37.75 -6.11 -29.91
C LEU A 14 38.44 -6.52 -31.23
N LYS A 15 38.98 -5.56 -31.97
CA LYS A 15 39.68 -5.82 -33.23
C LYS A 15 41.05 -6.46 -33.00
N LEU A 16 41.74 -6.14 -31.90
CA LEU A 16 43.01 -6.76 -31.52
C LEU A 16 42.85 -8.21 -31.06
N ILE A 17 41.81 -8.50 -30.27
CA ILE A 17 41.53 -9.86 -29.78
C ILE A 17 41.19 -10.79 -30.95
N ASN A 18 40.38 -10.32 -31.91
CA ASN A 18 40.02 -11.14 -33.09
C ASN A 18 41.19 -11.35 -34.07
N LYS A 19 42.12 -10.40 -34.21
CA LYS A 19 43.29 -10.56 -35.10
C LYS A 19 44.39 -11.43 -34.48
N GLY A 20 44.64 -11.31 -33.18
CA GLY A 20 45.71 -12.06 -32.49
C GLY A 20 45.42 -13.55 -32.29
N PHE A 21 44.15 -13.91 -32.06
CA PHE A 21 43.78 -15.32 -31.80
C PHE A 21 43.59 -16.16 -33.07
N ALA A 22 43.25 -15.55 -34.21
CA ALA A 22 43.01 -16.27 -35.45
C ALA A 22 44.28 -16.86 -36.09
N GLN A 23 45.47 -16.37 -35.72
CA GLN A 23 46.70 -16.66 -36.45
C GLN A 23 47.60 -17.75 -35.83
N LYS A 24 47.33 -18.24 -34.61
CA LYS A 24 48.23 -19.20 -33.93
C LYS A 24 47.62 -20.55 -33.53
N TYR A 25 46.30 -20.68 -33.44
CA TYR A 25 45.67 -21.95 -33.09
C TYR A 25 44.44 -22.19 -33.97
N LYS A 26 44.45 -23.25 -34.78
CA LYS A 26 43.21 -23.80 -35.38
C LYS A 26 42.36 -24.30 -34.22
N ILE A 27 41.55 -23.42 -33.65
CA ILE A 27 40.60 -23.76 -32.59
C ILE A 27 39.65 -24.80 -33.19
N SER A 28 39.70 -26.03 -32.67
CA SER A 28 38.81 -27.11 -33.08
C SER A 28 37.36 -26.61 -33.01
N PRO A 29 36.50 -26.93 -34.00
CA PRO A 29 35.10 -26.48 -34.01
C PRO A 29 34.34 -26.84 -32.73
N ILE A 30 34.78 -27.90 -32.03
CA ILE A 30 34.24 -28.33 -30.73
C ILE A 30 34.51 -27.29 -29.62
N PHE A 31 35.69 -26.68 -29.59
CA PHE A 31 36.03 -25.65 -28.60
C PHE A 31 35.23 -24.35 -28.82
N ALA A 32 34.99 -23.96 -30.07
CA ALA A 32 34.14 -22.82 -30.39
C ALA A 32 32.67 -23.05 -30.00
N LEU A 33 32.17 -24.28 -30.15
CA LEU A 33 30.81 -24.67 -29.76
C LEU A 33 30.63 -24.63 -28.23
N ASN A 34 31.60 -25.17 -27.48
CA ASN A 34 31.57 -25.18 -26.02
C ASN A 34 31.64 -23.77 -25.41
N ILE A 35 32.44 -22.86 -25.98
CA ILE A 35 32.47 -21.46 -25.54
C ILE A 35 31.12 -20.78 -25.82
N LYS A 36 30.51 -20.99 -26.99
CA LYS A 36 29.17 -20.46 -27.30
C LYS A 36 28.10 -21.03 -26.35
N TYR A 37 28.16 -22.32 -26.04
CA TYR A 37 27.21 -22.95 -25.11
C TYR A 37 27.36 -22.40 -23.69
N LEU A 38 28.59 -22.24 -23.20
CA LEU A 38 28.87 -21.67 -21.87
C LEU A 38 28.45 -20.20 -21.77
N THR A 39 28.63 -19.40 -22.83
CA THR A 39 28.16 -18.02 -22.84
C THR A 39 26.64 -17.92 -22.93
N MET A 40 25.99 -18.77 -23.73
CA MET A 40 24.53 -18.82 -23.83
C MET A 40 23.89 -19.28 -22.52
N ASN A 41 24.45 -20.28 -21.83
CA ASN A 41 23.96 -20.77 -20.54
C ASN A 41 24.10 -19.72 -19.43
N ARG A 42 25.21 -18.96 -19.41
CA ARG A 42 25.38 -17.84 -18.47
C ARG A 42 24.39 -16.71 -18.75
N ILE A 43 24.11 -16.40 -20.01
CA ILE A 43 23.11 -15.39 -20.39
C ILE A 43 21.70 -15.82 -19.96
N ILE A 44 21.35 -17.10 -20.13
CA ILE A 44 20.05 -17.65 -19.70
C ILE A 44 19.90 -17.52 -18.17
N HIS A 45 20.90 -17.91 -17.39
CA HIS A 45 20.85 -17.79 -15.93
C HIS A 45 20.76 -16.33 -15.45
N ILE A 46 21.49 -15.41 -16.09
CA ILE A 46 21.42 -13.98 -15.76
C ILE A 46 20.03 -13.43 -16.11
N SER A 47 19.47 -13.79 -17.27
CA SER A 47 18.12 -13.37 -17.66
C SER A 47 17.05 -13.91 -16.71
N LEU A 48 17.21 -15.15 -16.21
CA LEU A 48 16.29 -15.75 -15.25
C LEU A 48 16.33 -15.02 -13.90
N LEU A 49 17.53 -14.67 -13.42
CA LEU A 49 17.73 -13.91 -12.18
C LEU A 49 17.18 -12.48 -12.27
N ILE A 50 17.33 -11.81 -13.41
CA ILE A 50 16.77 -10.47 -13.63
C ILE A 50 15.23 -10.54 -13.64
N SER A 51 14.66 -11.57 -14.26
CA SER A 51 13.21 -11.79 -14.29
C SER A 51 12.64 -12.03 -12.88
N THR A 52 13.29 -12.87 -12.08
CA THR A 52 12.82 -13.15 -10.71
C THR A 52 12.93 -11.93 -9.79
N VAL A 53 14.01 -11.15 -9.89
CA VAL A 53 14.16 -9.89 -9.14
C VAL A 53 13.10 -8.86 -9.57
N SER A 54 12.82 -8.76 -10.86
CA SER A 54 11.79 -7.84 -11.38
C SER A 54 10.40 -8.22 -10.88
N LEU A 55 10.07 -9.52 -10.85
CA LEU A 55 8.80 -10.01 -10.33
C LEU A 55 8.65 -9.73 -8.82
N PHE A 56 9.74 -9.82 -8.06
CA PHE A 56 9.78 -9.50 -6.63
C PHE A 56 9.62 -7.99 -6.35
N LEU A 57 10.09 -7.13 -7.26
CA LEU A 57 9.90 -5.68 -7.15
C LEU A 57 8.44 -5.27 -7.42
N ILE A 58 7.77 -5.92 -8.39
CA ILE A 58 6.37 -5.63 -8.74
C ILE A 58 5.40 -6.15 -7.67
N SER A 59 5.74 -7.24 -6.97
CA SER A 59 4.88 -7.79 -5.90
C SER A 59 4.89 -6.97 -4.60
N ASN A 60 5.80 -6.00 -4.46
CA ASN A 60 5.89 -5.12 -3.28
C ASN A 60 5.32 -3.71 -3.52
N THR A 61 4.82 -3.39 -4.72
CA THR A 61 4.03 -2.18 -4.92
C THR A 61 2.58 -2.48 -4.55
N GLY A 62 2.25 -2.30 -3.27
CA GLY A 62 0.88 -1.98 -2.87
C GLY A 62 0.36 -0.80 -3.70
N CYS A 63 -0.97 -0.73 -3.86
CA CYS A 63 -1.75 0.32 -4.53
C CYS A 63 -0.91 1.53 -4.98
N VAL A 64 -0.71 1.67 -6.30
CA VAL A 64 0.03 2.80 -6.89
C VAL A 64 -0.64 4.10 -6.43
N GLU A 65 0.00 4.82 -5.51
CA GLU A 65 -0.32 6.23 -5.26
C GLU A 65 -0.24 6.96 -6.60
N LYS A 66 -1.27 7.74 -6.91
CA LYS A 66 -1.35 8.57 -8.12
C LYS A 66 -0.04 9.36 -8.23
N GLN A 67 0.70 9.14 -9.32
CA GLN A 67 1.89 9.94 -9.63
C GLN A 67 1.43 11.35 -10.06
N GLY A 68 1.24 12.24 -9.07
CA GLY A 68 0.77 13.61 -9.26
C GLY A 68 0.06 14.13 -8.01
N TYR A 69 -0.05 15.46 -7.88
CA TYR A 69 -0.81 16.08 -6.78
C TYR A 69 -2.30 15.78 -6.93
N TYR A 70 -2.98 15.57 -5.80
CA TYR A 70 -4.45 15.52 -5.77
C TYR A 70 -5.02 16.87 -6.23
N ASN A 71 -6.15 16.82 -6.92
CA ASN A 71 -6.89 18.04 -7.25
C ASN A 71 -7.56 18.63 -5.99
N HIS A 72 -8.08 19.86 -6.07
CA HIS A 72 -8.61 20.55 -4.88
C HIS A 72 -9.79 19.82 -4.21
N GLY A 73 -10.61 19.10 -4.98
CA GLY A 73 -11.70 18.27 -4.45
C GLY A 73 -11.18 17.04 -3.71
N GLU A 74 -10.21 16.34 -4.32
CA GLU A 74 -9.53 15.17 -3.72
C GLU A 74 -8.83 15.54 -2.40
N GLU A 75 -8.10 16.67 -2.37
CA GLU A 75 -7.46 17.20 -1.14
C GLU A 75 -8.49 17.53 -0.04
N SER A 76 -9.65 18.04 -0.42
CA SER A 76 -10.72 18.39 0.54
C SER A 76 -11.28 17.13 1.22
N ILE A 77 -11.46 16.03 0.48
CA ILE A 77 -11.92 14.74 1.02
C ILE A 77 -10.86 14.16 1.96
N ILE A 78 -9.59 14.14 1.53
CA ILE A 78 -8.47 13.63 2.35
C ILE A 78 -8.36 14.42 3.65
N SER A 79 -8.47 15.75 3.58
CA SER A 79 -8.45 16.64 4.75
C SER A 79 -9.60 16.33 5.71
N LEU A 80 -10.84 16.16 5.23
CA LEU A 80 -11.97 15.81 6.09
C LEU A 80 -11.76 14.48 6.82
N ILE A 81 -11.21 13.47 6.16
CA ILE A 81 -10.94 12.16 6.77
C ILE A 81 -9.78 12.23 7.78
N CYS A 82 -8.69 12.93 7.44
CA CYS A 82 -7.44 12.88 8.21
C CYS A 82 -7.32 13.95 9.30
N ASP A 83 -7.92 15.12 9.12
CA ASP A 83 -7.77 16.25 10.06
C ASP A 83 -8.73 16.14 11.26
N ILE A 84 -9.72 15.25 11.17
CA ILE A 84 -10.71 14.98 12.23
C ILE A 84 -10.46 13.60 12.82
N THR A 85 -10.37 13.53 14.15
CA THR A 85 -10.50 12.24 14.85
C THR A 85 -11.98 11.89 14.89
N TRP A 86 -12.33 10.76 14.30
CA TRP A 86 -13.71 10.28 14.21
C TRP A 86 -14.06 9.33 15.35
N ALA A 87 -15.29 9.37 15.83
CA ALA A 87 -15.74 8.55 16.94
C ALA A 87 -17.07 7.86 16.64
N GLY A 88 -17.14 6.57 16.96
CA GLY A 88 -18.38 5.82 16.96
C GLY A 88 -19.27 6.19 18.14
N LYS A 89 -20.48 5.62 18.14
CA LYS A 89 -21.45 5.79 19.22
C LYS A 89 -20.87 5.28 20.55
N LYS A 90 -21.11 6.02 21.62
CA LYS A 90 -20.83 5.55 23.00
C LYS A 90 -21.82 4.45 23.38
N THR A 91 -21.32 3.37 23.93
CA THR A 91 -22.14 2.30 24.53
C THR A 91 -21.82 2.19 26.01
N THR A 92 -22.79 1.77 26.80
CA THR A 92 -22.60 1.51 28.23
C THR A 92 -22.87 0.04 28.47
N ASP A 93 -21.94 -0.64 29.11
CA ASP A 93 -22.09 -2.05 29.46
C ASP A 93 -22.88 -2.24 30.77
N GLU A 94 -23.17 -3.49 31.10
CA GLU A 94 -23.87 -3.88 32.34
C GLU A 94 -23.11 -3.45 33.61
N ASN A 95 -21.79 -3.34 33.50
CA ASN A 95 -20.89 -2.85 34.55
C ASN A 95 -20.78 -1.33 34.52
N GLY A 96 -21.68 -0.61 33.83
CA GLY A 96 -21.73 0.85 33.75
C GLY A 96 -20.48 1.52 33.18
N SER A 97 -19.55 0.76 32.60
CA SER A 97 -18.42 1.31 31.87
C SER A 97 -18.89 1.83 30.52
N VAL A 98 -18.40 3.00 30.14
CA VAL A 98 -18.67 3.62 28.84
C VAL A 98 -17.56 3.25 27.87
N TRP A 99 -17.94 2.68 26.73
CA TRP A 99 -17.05 2.28 25.66
C TRP A 99 -17.22 3.19 24.44
N GLN A 100 -16.11 3.56 23.81
CA GLN A 100 -16.12 4.29 22.55
C GLN A 100 -14.91 3.92 21.68
N GLY A 101 -15.16 3.58 20.42
CA GLY A 101 -14.13 3.46 19.41
C GLY A 101 -13.87 4.80 18.73
N THR A 102 -12.61 5.18 18.59
CA THR A 102 -12.20 6.35 17.80
C THR A 102 -11.24 5.93 16.68
N TYR A 103 -11.18 6.74 15.62
CA TYR A 103 -10.38 6.51 14.43
C TYR A 103 -9.63 7.79 14.06
N LYS A 104 -8.32 7.68 13.92
CA LYS A 104 -7.45 8.74 13.43
C LYS A 104 -6.72 8.28 12.18
N PHE A 105 -7.05 8.86 11.05
CA PHE A 105 -6.44 8.57 9.76
C PHE A 105 -5.28 9.53 9.50
N ASN A 106 -4.20 9.02 8.96
CA ASN A 106 -3.04 9.80 8.55
C ASN A 106 -2.95 9.81 7.02
N LYS A 107 -2.51 10.94 6.47
CA LYS A 107 -2.34 11.14 5.01
C LYS A 107 -1.33 10.18 4.36
N ASN A 108 -0.47 9.53 5.14
CA ASN A 108 0.48 8.52 4.66
C ASN A 108 -0.13 7.11 4.55
N GLY A 109 -1.45 6.97 4.55
CA GLY A 109 -2.13 5.68 4.43
C GLY A 109 -2.11 4.81 5.68
N THR A 110 -1.81 5.38 6.86
CA THR A 110 -1.91 4.66 8.15
C THR A 110 -3.10 5.17 8.96
N TYR A 111 -3.64 4.36 9.86
CA TYR A 111 -4.64 4.81 10.82
C TYR A 111 -4.44 4.16 12.19
N THR A 112 -4.97 4.81 13.21
CA THR A 112 -5.06 4.28 14.57
C THR A 112 -6.53 4.21 14.96
N ARG A 113 -6.99 3.03 15.38
CA ARG A 113 -8.25 2.86 16.10
C ARG A 113 -7.95 2.77 17.59
N THR A 114 -8.53 3.65 18.40
CA THR A 114 -8.41 3.60 19.86
C THR A 114 -9.74 3.18 20.45
N ASN A 115 -9.73 2.05 21.17
CA ASN A 115 -10.86 1.63 21.99
C ASN A 115 -10.68 2.25 23.37
N ILE A 116 -11.61 3.12 23.75
CA ILE A 116 -11.63 3.84 25.02
C ILE A 116 -12.67 3.19 25.92
N GLU A 117 -12.26 2.84 27.13
CA GLU A 117 -13.12 2.42 28.24
C GLU A 117 -13.03 3.49 29.33
N ILE A 118 -14.18 3.93 29.84
CA ILE A 118 -14.27 4.76 31.05
C ILE A 118 -15.10 3.97 32.05
N ASP A 119 -14.47 3.52 33.14
CA ASP A 119 -15.18 2.77 34.17
C ASP A 119 -16.16 3.65 34.97
N LYS A 120 -16.97 3.03 35.84
CA LYS A 120 -17.93 3.77 36.70
C LYS A 120 -17.26 4.82 37.60
N GLN A 121 -15.97 4.66 37.92
CA GLN A 121 -15.20 5.57 38.75
C GLN A 121 -14.56 6.70 37.93
N GLY A 122 -14.67 6.66 36.60
CA GLY A 122 -14.12 7.66 35.69
C GLY A 122 -12.69 7.36 35.24
N ASN A 123 -12.12 6.18 35.55
CA ASN A 123 -10.79 5.84 35.08
C ASN A 123 -10.83 5.47 33.59
N LYS A 124 -9.96 6.12 32.81
CA LYS A 124 -9.81 5.91 31.38
C LYS A 124 -8.80 4.79 31.11
N LYS A 125 -9.18 3.82 30.28
CA LYS A 125 -8.26 2.84 29.67
C LYS A 125 -8.36 2.93 28.15
N GLU A 126 -7.23 2.75 27.49
CA GLU A 126 -7.14 2.85 26.04
C GLU A 126 -6.39 1.65 25.48
N ALA A 127 -6.89 1.10 24.37
CA ALA A 127 -6.21 0.09 23.58
C ALA A 127 -6.13 0.55 22.12
N ASN A 128 -4.91 0.59 21.58
CA ASN A 128 -4.65 1.07 20.22
C ASN A 128 -4.48 -0.10 19.25
N ILE A 129 -5.14 0.00 18.11
CA ILE A 129 -5.01 -0.90 16.97
C ILE A 129 -4.52 -0.07 15.79
N TYR A 130 -3.46 -0.54 15.13
CA TYR A 130 -2.84 0.15 14.01
C TYR A 130 -3.15 -0.60 12.72
N GLY A 131 -3.36 0.14 11.64
CA GLY A 131 -3.58 -0.45 10.33
C GLY A 131 -3.23 0.49 9.19
N GLN A 132 -3.46 0.01 7.98
CA GLN A 132 -3.29 0.76 6.75
C GLN A 132 -4.64 1.00 6.09
N TRP A 133 -4.73 2.08 5.34
CA TRP A 133 -5.90 2.41 4.55
C TRP A 133 -5.48 3.06 3.23
N SER A 134 -6.30 2.89 2.21
CA SER A 134 -6.21 3.61 0.94
C SER A 134 -7.60 3.85 0.37
N PHE A 135 -7.72 4.67 -0.67
CA PHE A 135 -8.96 4.66 -1.45
C PHE A 135 -9.01 3.39 -2.31
N GLY A 136 -10.18 2.74 -2.33
CA GLY A 136 -10.47 1.56 -3.12
C GLY A 136 -10.88 1.88 -4.56
N ASP A 137 -11.18 3.15 -4.86
CA ASP A 137 -11.63 3.59 -6.18
C ASP A 137 -11.17 5.04 -6.50
N PRO A 138 -11.11 5.43 -7.79
CA PRO A 138 -10.65 6.76 -8.21
C PRO A 138 -11.58 7.93 -7.86
N SER A 139 -12.82 7.67 -7.46
CA SER A 139 -13.78 8.70 -7.05
C SER A 139 -13.75 9.00 -5.55
N PHE A 140 -12.84 8.36 -4.81
CA PHE A 140 -12.63 8.59 -3.36
C PHE A 140 -13.87 8.23 -2.53
N SER A 141 -14.71 7.35 -3.08
CA SER A 141 -16.00 6.96 -2.48
C SER A 141 -15.89 5.72 -1.60
N THR A 142 -14.80 4.96 -1.70
CA THR A 142 -14.57 3.74 -0.94
C THR A 142 -13.20 3.80 -0.28
N ILE A 143 -13.13 3.52 1.02
CA ILE A 143 -11.89 3.25 1.74
C ILE A 143 -11.65 1.74 1.77
N TYR A 144 -10.41 1.32 1.61
CA TYR A 144 -9.96 -0.08 1.65
C TYR A 144 -8.96 -0.30 2.79
N PHE A 145 -9.16 -1.37 3.57
CA PHE A 145 -8.34 -1.71 4.74
C PHE A 145 -7.51 -2.99 4.58
N GLY A 146 -7.66 -3.73 3.48
CA GLY A 146 -7.09 -5.07 3.30
C GLY A 146 -8.11 -6.19 3.42
N GLY A 147 -7.78 -7.40 2.92
CA GLY A 147 -8.56 -8.62 3.22
C GLY A 147 -10.05 -8.56 2.86
N GLU A 148 -10.40 -7.85 1.79
CA GLU A 148 -11.80 -7.60 1.37
C GLU A 148 -12.65 -6.77 2.35
N HIS A 149 -12.02 -5.94 3.18
CA HIS A 149 -12.69 -4.98 4.06
C HIS A 149 -12.69 -3.57 3.45
N TYR A 150 -13.88 -2.99 3.34
CA TYR A 150 -14.12 -1.71 2.68
C TYR A 150 -15.10 -0.85 3.48
N TRP A 151 -14.94 0.47 3.44
CA TRP A 151 -15.97 1.41 3.83
C TRP A 151 -16.46 2.17 2.61
N ASP A 152 -17.70 1.94 2.18
CA ASP A 152 -18.32 2.70 1.10
C ASP A 152 -18.94 3.98 1.67
N ILE A 153 -18.30 5.12 1.43
CA ILE A 153 -18.69 6.44 1.95
C ILE A 153 -20.08 6.81 1.43
N ASP A 154 -20.97 7.14 2.36
CA ASP A 154 -22.32 7.60 2.09
C ASP A 154 -22.40 9.13 2.25
N GLU A 155 -21.89 9.65 3.37
CA GLU A 155 -21.82 11.09 3.63
C GLU A 155 -20.51 11.45 4.36
N LEU A 156 -19.81 12.48 3.87
CA LEU A 156 -18.61 13.00 4.51
C LEU A 156 -18.71 14.53 4.60
N THR A 157 -18.88 15.03 5.81
CA THR A 157 -18.89 16.46 6.14
C THR A 157 -17.96 16.72 7.33
N LYS A 158 -17.87 17.96 7.80
CA LYS A 158 -17.10 18.28 9.02
C LYS A 158 -17.72 17.71 10.31
N ASN A 159 -19.00 17.35 10.28
CA ASN A 159 -19.76 16.96 11.47
C ASN A 159 -20.19 15.49 11.45
N LYS A 160 -20.11 14.84 10.28
CA LYS A 160 -20.61 13.50 10.08
C LYS A 160 -19.74 12.78 9.06
N PHE A 161 -19.40 11.54 9.39
CA PHE A 161 -18.79 10.61 8.47
C PHE A 161 -19.58 9.31 8.52
N SER A 162 -20.48 9.11 7.56
CA SER A 162 -21.23 7.87 7.40
C SER A 162 -20.77 7.08 6.20
N PHE A 163 -20.82 5.76 6.35
CA PHE A 163 -20.40 4.81 5.35
C PHE A 163 -21.08 3.48 5.62
N TYR A 164 -20.98 2.61 4.64
CA TYR A 164 -21.31 1.22 4.83
C TYR A 164 -20.02 0.40 5.02
N ASP A 165 -19.87 -0.18 6.20
CA ASP A 165 -18.83 -1.14 6.50
C ASP A 165 -19.14 -2.45 5.80
N ARG A 166 -18.31 -2.82 4.83
CA ARG A 166 -18.52 -3.95 3.92
C ARG A 166 -17.36 -4.93 4.00
N SER A 167 -17.69 -6.20 4.23
CA SER A 167 -16.77 -7.32 4.00
C SER A 167 -17.20 -8.10 2.76
N GLY A 168 -16.25 -8.42 1.88
CA GLY A 168 -16.50 -9.11 0.62
C GLY A 168 -16.82 -8.16 -0.54
N LYS A 169 -16.75 -8.67 -1.77
CA LYS A 169 -16.96 -7.89 -3.00
C LYS A 169 -18.43 -7.81 -3.38
N PHE A 170 -18.81 -6.79 -4.14
CA PHE A 170 -20.14 -6.71 -4.73
C PHE A 170 -20.41 -7.95 -5.60
N GLY A 171 -21.55 -8.61 -5.36
CA GLY A 171 -21.94 -9.84 -6.03
C GLY A 171 -21.48 -11.12 -5.32
N ASP A 172 -20.69 -11.04 -4.25
CA ASP A 172 -20.35 -12.21 -3.43
C ASP A 172 -21.57 -12.64 -2.58
N PRO A 173 -21.96 -13.93 -2.60
CA PRO A 173 -23.04 -14.45 -1.75
C PRO A 173 -22.87 -14.21 -0.25
N PHE A 174 -21.63 -14.07 0.23
CA PHE A 174 -21.29 -13.86 1.64
C PHE A 174 -20.94 -12.41 1.96
N MET A 175 -21.15 -11.49 1.01
CA MET A 175 -20.96 -10.07 1.23
C MET A 175 -21.89 -9.60 2.36
N ASN A 176 -21.30 -8.93 3.35
CA ASN A 176 -22.04 -8.24 4.39
C ASN A 176 -21.81 -6.74 4.29
N ARG A 177 -22.80 -5.97 4.71
CA ARG A 177 -22.77 -4.50 4.65
C ARG A 177 -23.60 -3.92 5.79
N GLU A 178 -22.97 -3.13 6.65
CA GLU A 178 -23.61 -2.47 7.79
C GLU A 178 -23.45 -0.95 7.68
N TYR A 179 -24.51 -0.18 7.92
CA TYR A 179 -24.41 1.27 7.94
C TYR A 179 -23.82 1.73 9.27
N ILE A 180 -22.76 2.53 9.20
CA ILE A 180 -22.05 3.09 10.35
C ILE A 180 -22.02 4.61 10.21
N GLU A 181 -22.15 5.29 11.35
CA GLU A 181 -22.00 6.73 11.44
C GLU A 181 -20.97 7.08 12.51
N LEU A 182 -20.03 7.94 12.13
CA LEU A 182 -19.04 8.53 13.01
C LEU A 182 -19.27 10.04 13.11
N THR A 183 -18.92 10.58 14.28
CA THR A 183 -18.96 12.01 14.57
C THR A 183 -17.58 12.49 15.03
N PRO A 184 -17.24 13.79 14.93
CA PRO A 184 -15.99 14.30 15.45
C PRO A 184 -15.85 13.98 16.95
N TYR A 185 -14.76 13.34 17.31
CA TYR A 185 -14.47 12.99 18.69
C TYR A 185 -14.40 14.24 19.56
N GLN A 186 -15.16 14.23 20.66
CA GLN A 186 -15.08 15.24 21.71
C GLN A 186 -14.47 14.56 22.93
N GLU A 187 -13.25 14.96 23.30
CA GLU A 187 -12.66 14.51 24.55
C GLU A 187 -13.45 15.16 25.68
N ASN A 188 -14.04 14.33 26.54
CA ASN A 188 -14.74 14.83 27.71
C ASN A 188 -13.68 15.43 28.65
N ASN A 189 -13.47 16.76 28.58
CA ASN A 189 -12.77 17.48 29.62
C ASN A 189 -13.63 17.43 30.89
N THR A 190 -13.42 16.44 31.75
CA THR A 190 -13.86 16.52 33.14
C THR A 190 -13.10 17.68 33.76
N THR A 191 -13.74 18.85 33.76
CA THR A 191 -13.32 19.98 34.58
C THR A 191 -13.61 19.58 36.02
N ASN A 192 -12.53 19.33 36.78
CA ASN A 192 -12.56 19.15 38.23
C ASN A 192 -13.16 20.37 38.93
#